data_AF-A0A2X4U891-F1
#
_entry.id   AF-A0A2X4U891-F1
#
_cell.length_a   1.000
_cell.length_b   1.000
_cell.length_c   1.000
_cell.angle_alpha   90.00
_cell.angle_beta   90.00
_cell.angle_gamma   90.00
#
_symmetry.space_group_name_H-M   'P 1'
#
loop_
_entity.id
_entity.type
_entity.pdbx_description
1 polymer ?
#
loop_
_entity_poly.entity_id
_entity_poly.type
_entity_poly.pdbx_seq_one_letter_code
_entity_poly.pdbx_strand_id
1 'polypeptide(L)'
;MVTDTSGGSSVNVHDRAIDPMVQAGATPVTWQQVLLEYQRNWAHKETYDAVMALVREHGGTYGMGVDDAAPLTPLAPLRVMK
;
A
#
# COMPACT_ATOMS: atom_id res chain seq x y z
N MET A 1 -1.48 -3.14 13.52
CA MET A 1 -1.20 -4.49 12.99
C MET A 1 -1.55 -4.49 11.51
N VAL A 2 -0.86 -5.26 10.67
CA VAL A 2 -1.13 -5.29 9.23
C VAL A 2 -1.92 -6.56 8.87
N THR A 3 -3.25 -6.46 8.75
CA THR A 3 -4.11 -7.65 8.73
C THR A 3 -4.08 -8.40 7.40
N ASP A 4 -3.89 -7.70 6.29
CA ASP A 4 -3.76 -8.27 4.95
C ASP A 4 -2.39 -8.91 4.67
N THR A 5 -1.46 -8.83 5.62
CA THR A 5 -0.17 -9.55 5.59
C THR A 5 0.03 -10.48 6.78
N SER A 6 -1.00 -10.63 7.62
CA SER A 6 -1.01 -11.53 8.77
C SER A 6 -1.96 -12.70 8.51
N GLY A 7 -1.60 -13.92 8.92
CA GLY A 7 -2.40 -15.12 8.66
C GLY A 7 -2.63 -15.97 9.91
N GLY A 8 -3.74 -16.70 9.93
CA GLY A 8 -4.04 -17.74 10.92
C GLY A 8 -4.20 -19.09 10.23
N SER A 9 -4.21 -20.19 11.00
CA SER A 9 -4.42 -21.54 10.45
C SER A 9 -5.82 -21.73 9.81
N SER A 10 -6.76 -20.83 10.09
CA SER A 10 -8.02 -20.65 9.37
C SER A 10 -8.47 -19.19 9.46
N VAL A 11 -9.46 -18.81 8.65
CA VAL A 11 -10.10 -17.47 8.71
C VAL A 11 -10.63 -17.19 10.12
N ASN A 12 -11.36 -18.16 10.71
CA ASN A 12 -11.90 -18.00 12.07
C ASN A 12 -10.80 -17.83 13.13
N VAL A 13 -9.65 -18.51 12.98
CA VAL A 13 -8.51 -18.33 13.90
C VAL A 13 -7.87 -16.96 13.73
N HIS A 14 -7.71 -16.49 12.49
CA HIS A 14 -7.19 -15.16 12.19
C HIS A 14 -8.08 -14.06 12.79
N ASP A 15 -9.39 -14.12 12.53
CA ASP A 15 -10.35 -13.13 13.00
C ASP A 15 -10.39 -13.07 14.53
N ARG A 16 -10.42 -14.23 15.20
CA ARG A 16 -10.40 -14.31 16.67
C ARG A 16 -9.10 -13.78 17.29
N ALA A 17 -7.98 -13.84 16.57
CA ALA A 17 -6.71 -13.31 17.05
C ALA A 17 -6.63 -11.78 16.96
N ILE A 18 -7.38 -11.16 16.05
CA ILE A 18 -7.45 -9.69 15.89
C ILE A 18 -8.27 -9.06 17.02
N ASP A 19 -9.38 -9.67 17.41
CA ASP A 19 -10.31 -9.16 18.44
C ASP A 19 -9.60 -8.63 19.71
N PRO A 20 -8.73 -9.39 20.41
CA PRO A 20 -8.04 -8.90 21.61
C PRO A 20 -7.01 -7.79 21.31
N MET A 21 -6.41 -7.78 20.13
CA MET A 21 -5.46 -6.73 19.76
C MET A 21 -6.19 -5.38 19.62
N VAL A 22 -7.40 -5.37 19.06
CA VAL A 22 -8.25 -4.17 19.00
C VAL A 22 -8.65 -3.71 20.39
N GLN A 23 -9.02 -4.63 21.29
CA GLN A 23 -9.33 -4.30 22.69
C GLN A 23 -8.13 -3.69 23.43
N ALA A 24 -6.92 -4.11 23.08
CA ALA A 24 -5.67 -3.52 23.58
C ALA A 24 -5.30 -2.18 22.91
N GLY A 25 -6.14 -1.66 22.02
CA GLY A 25 -5.96 -0.36 21.36
C GLY A 25 -5.21 -0.41 20.02
N ALA A 26 -4.92 -1.59 19.47
CA ALA A 26 -4.31 -1.68 18.16
C ALA A 26 -5.30 -1.28 17.05
N THR A 27 -4.84 -0.49 16.09
CA THR A 27 -5.59 -0.20 14.85
C THR A 27 -5.18 -1.19 13.76
N PRO A 28 -6.10 -2.05 13.29
CA PRO A 28 -5.89 -2.85 12.08
C PRO A 28 -5.75 -1.96 10.85
N VAL A 29 -4.72 -2.19 10.04
CA VAL A 29 -4.46 -1.48 8.78
C VAL A 29 -4.01 -2.46 7.71
N THR A 30 -3.96 -2.00 6.46
CA THR A 30 -3.40 -2.75 5.32
C THR A 30 -1.94 -2.39 5.09
N TRP A 31 -1.18 -3.24 4.39
CA TRP A 31 0.22 -2.94 4.04
C TRP A 31 0.31 -1.66 3.21
N GLN A 32 -0.68 -1.45 2.34
CA GLN A 32 -0.75 -0.30 1.47
C GLN A 32 -0.98 1.00 2.26
N GLN A 33 -1.84 0.98 3.28
CA GLN A 33 -2.01 2.12 4.18
C GLN A 33 -0.69 2.45 4.89
N VAL A 34 0.03 1.45 5.40
CA VAL A 34 1.33 1.66 6.05
C VAL A 34 2.35 2.25 5.07
N LEU A 35 2.44 1.72 3.84
CA LEU A 35 3.34 2.26 2.82
C LEU A 35 3.05 3.73 2.51
N LEU A 36 1.77 4.08 2.37
CA LEU A 36 1.35 5.45 2.07
C LEU A 36 1.50 6.39 3.27
N GLU A 37 1.38 5.89 4.50
CA GLU A 37 1.71 6.63 5.72
C GLU A 37 3.21 6.91 5.86
N TYR A 38 4.08 6.02 5.36
CA TYR A 38 5.51 6.30 5.26
C TYR A 38 5.85 7.29 4.17
N GLN A 39 5.24 7.18 2.99
CA GLN A 39 5.47 8.16 1.92
C GLN A 39 4.99 9.55 2.36
N ARG A 40 3.74 9.65 2.84
CA ARG A 40 2.96 10.80 3.39
C ARG A 40 2.95 12.10 2.58
N ASN A 41 4.09 12.50 2.05
CA ASN A 41 4.33 13.72 1.30
C ASN A 41 4.96 13.38 -0.06
N TRP A 42 4.27 13.75 -1.14
CA TRP A 42 4.72 13.52 -2.52
C TRP A 42 5.81 14.49 -2.98
N ALA A 43 6.17 15.47 -2.16
CA ALA A 43 7.40 16.24 -2.35
C ALA A 43 8.67 15.42 -2.02
N HIS A 44 8.56 14.32 -1.28
CA HIS A 44 9.69 13.42 -0.98
C HIS A 44 9.97 12.52 -2.19
N LYS A 45 10.85 13.00 -3.07
CA LYS A 45 11.17 12.32 -4.33
C LYS A 45 12.09 11.10 -4.17
N GLU A 46 12.87 11.05 -3.09
CA GLU A 46 13.84 9.97 -2.84
C GLU A 46 13.19 8.58 -2.77
N THR A 47 11.96 8.52 -2.27
CA THR A 47 11.18 7.28 -2.10
C THR A 47 10.08 7.10 -3.15
N TYR A 48 9.86 8.10 -4.02
CA TYR A 48 8.75 8.13 -4.96
C TYR A 48 8.76 6.93 -5.91
N ASP A 49 9.86 6.72 -6.61
CA ASP A 49 9.96 5.65 -7.61
C ASP A 49 9.83 4.26 -6.97
N ALA A 50 10.42 4.08 -5.77
CA ALA A 50 10.34 2.83 -5.02
C ALA A 50 8.91 2.52 -4.55
N VAL A 51 8.20 3.52 -4.01
CA VAL A 51 6.79 3.38 -3.60
C VAL A 51 5.91 3.07 -4.81
N MET A 52 6.12 3.79 -5.92
CA MET A 52 5.36 3.56 -7.15
C MET A 52 5.60 2.17 -7.74
N ALA A 53 6.83 1.68 -7.71
CA ALA A 53 7.16 0.31 -8.15
C ALA A 53 6.43 -0.74 -7.31
N LEU A 54 6.47 -0.63 -5.98
CA LEU A 54 5.78 -1.54 -5.05
C LEU A 54 4.27 -1.58 -5.30
N VAL A 55 3.67 -0.41 -5.50
CA VAL A 55 2.22 -0.29 -5.74
C VAL A 55 1.81 -0.87 -7.09
N ARG A 56 2.63 -0.71 -8.14
CA ARG A 56 2.38 -1.33 -9.45
C ARG A 56 2.44 -2.86 -9.38
N GLU A 57 3.44 -3.39 -8.68
CA GLU A 57 3.66 -4.84 -8.61
C GLU A 57 2.63 -5.55 -7.71
N HIS A 58 2.26 -4.94 -6.59
CA HIS A 58 1.48 -5.63 -5.55
C HIS A 58 0.13 -4.97 -5.24
N GLY A 59 -0.16 -3.78 -5.77
CA GLY A 59 -1.37 -3.01 -5.44
C GLY A 59 -2.63 -3.40 -6.20
N GLY A 60 -2.58 -4.40 -7.09
CA GLY A 60 -3.75 -4.87 -7.85
C GLY A 60 -4.45 -3.74 -8.61
N THR A 61 -5.75 -3.53 -8.34
CA THR A 61 -6.55 -2.46 -8.97
C THR A 61 -6.05 -1.05 -8.64
N TYR A 62 -5.49 -0.85 -7.45
CA TYR A 62 -4.87 0.43 -7.10
C TYR A 62 -3.61 0.70 -7.93
N GLY A 63 -2.83 -0.35 -8.22
CA GLY A 63 -1.67 -0.29 -9.10
C GLY A 63 -2.04 0.16 -10.53
N MET A 64 -3.16 -0.33 -11.06
CA MET A 64 -3.67 0.12 -12.37
C MET A 64 -4.00 1.61 -12.38
N GLY A 65 -4.62 2.13 -11.31
CA GLY A 65 -4.93 3.56 -11.19
C GLY A 65 -3.68 4.46 -11.16
N VAL A 66 -2.55 3.96 -10.67
CA VAL A 66 -1.26 4.67 -10.72
C VAL A 66 -0.72 4.77 -12.14
N ASP A 67 -0.86 3.71 -12.94
CA ASP A 67 -0.42 3.70 -14.33
C ASP A 67 -1.31 4.61 -15.21
N ASP A 68 -2.62 4.62 -14.95
CA ASP A 68 -3.58 5.49 -15.65
C ASP A 68 -3.41 6.97 -15.26
N ALA A 69 -3.01 7.26 -14.01
CA ALA A 69 -2.80 8.64 -13.52
C ALA A 69 -1.41 9.21 -13.82
N ALA A 70 -0.42 8.37 -14.17
CA ALA A 70 0.93 8.79 -14.53
C ALA A 70 0.94 9.91 -15.62
N PRO A 71 0.22 9.82 -16.75
CA PRO A 71 0.21 10.89 -17.75
C PRO A 71 -0.40 12.22 -17.27
N LEU A 72 -1.14 12.22 -16.15
CA LEU A 72 -1.81 13.42 -15.61
C LEU A 72 -1.01 14.10 -14.49
N THR A 73 0.14 13.56 -14.09
CA THR A 73 0.97 14.13 -13.01
C THR A 73 2.18 14.89 -13.58
N PRO A 74 2.48 16.12 -13.10
CA PRO A 74 3.63 16.92 -13.58
C PRO A 74 5.01 16.30 -13.36
N LEU A 75 5.09 15.17 -12.65
CA LEU A 75 6.32 14.48 -12.25
C LEU A 75 6.53 13.16 -13.00
N ALA A 76 5.66 12.77 -13.93
CA ALA A 76 5.83 11.51 -14.64
C ALA A 76 6.98 11.60 -15.66
N PRO A 77 7.98 10.70 -15.59
CA PRO A 77 9.00 10.63 -16.63
C PRO A 77 8.32 10.25 -17.94
N LEU A 78 8.49 11.10 -18.96
CA LEU A 78 8.01 10.87 -20.31
C LEU A 78 8.48 9.49 -20.78
N ARG A 79 7.54 8.57 -20.96
CA ARG A 79 7.82 7.25 -21.54
C ARG A 79 8.23 7.50 -23.00
N VAL A 80 9.53 7.41 -23.30
CA VAL A 80 10.02 7.42 -24.68
C VAL A 80 9.53 6.13 -25.33
N MET A 81 8.45 6.25 -26.11
CA MET A 81 7.97 5.16 -26.96
C MET A 81 9.04 4.83 -28.00
N LYS A 82 9.34 3.55 -28.15
CA LYS A 82 10.17 2.99 -29.21
C LYS A 82 9.27 2.36 -30.26
#